data_AF-A0AAV4S0Y5-F1
#
_entry.id   AF-A0AAV4S0Y5-F1
#
_cell.length_a   1.000
_cell.length_b   1.000
_cell.length_c   1.000
_cell.angle_alpha   90.00
_cell.angle_beta   90.00
_cell.angle_gamma   90.00
#
_symmetry.space_group_name_H-M   'P 1'
#
loop_
_entity.id
_entity.type
_entity.pdbx_description
1 polymer ?
#
loop_
_entity_poly.entity_id
_entity_poly.type
_entity_poly.pdbx_seq_one_letter_code
_entity_poly.pdbx_strand_id
1 'polypeptide(L)'
;MMSGVRIIDGPVTDAQEAMALVHALDYVDIYTASWGPNDDGKSIAGPGPLAKLAFLKGISEGRNTKGAIYVPSQQTVAAPTTRNRAAAVIASTYVGGSHLPPTANNIKKELRKIKVVVPEGRGKCRETFQGTSAAAPMAAGVIALLLQANPNLSWRDVQHIIVRNSRLLSKDGWRSLTWQPVKPLHVWSSPAITRKRFILPDQVTTIPLFVDKSYMFHQRVDRLESVTAAINIFHPQCGNLELFLESPSGTISQILTKRLQDDQNRKIPHWEFVSLHFWGETPEGWWILRILNSEGHHKGYVDYFSLKLFGTED
;
A
#
# COMPACT_ATOMS: atom_id res chain seq x y z
N MET A 1 18.86 -17.03 7.62
CA MET A 1 18.23 -17.75 8.76
C MET A 1 16.76 -17.33 8.83
N MET A 2 15.85 -18.20 9.25
CA MET A 2 14.44 -17.84 9.44
C MET A 2 14.11 -17.87 10.94
N SER A 3 13.33 -16.90 11.41
CA SER A 3 12.78 -16.85 12.77
C SER A 3 11.26 -16.68 12.69
N GLY A 4 10.55 -17.09 13.73
CA GLY A 4 9.09 -17.00 13.81
C GLY A 4 8.66 -16.22 15.05
N VAL A 5 7.76 -15.25 14.87
CA VAL A 5 7.12 -14.51 15.97
C VAL A 5 5.65 -14.93 16.03
N ARG A 6 5.23 -15.57 17.13
CA ARG A 6 3.84 -16.02 17.31
C ARG A 6 3.00 -14.88 17.88
N ILE A 7 2.07 -14.36 17.07
CA ILE A 7 1.10 -13.35 17.53
C ILE A 7 -0.36 -13.68 17.24
N ILE A 8 -0.67 -14.49 16.22
CA ILE A 8 -2.04 -14.73 15.74
C ILE A 8 -2.73 -15.97 16.34
N ASP A 9 -2.40 -16.35 17.58
CA ASP A 9 -2.99 -17.50 18.26
C ASP A 9 -4.08 -17.10 19.29
N GLY A 10 -4.67 -15.93 19.09
CA GLY A 10 -5.65 -15.33 19.97
C GLY A 10 -5.88 -13.85 19.64
N PRO A 11 -6.63 -13.12 20.48
CA PRO A 11 -6.80 -11.68 20.33
C PRO A 11 -5.46 -10.95 20.30
N VAL A 12 -5.27 -10.07 19.32
CA VAL A 12 -4.04 -9.29 19.14
C VAL A 12 -4.31 -7.83 19.48
N THR A 13 -3.51 -7.27 20.39
CA THR A 13 -3.53 -5.85 20.76
C THR A 13 -2.54 -5.05 19.91
N ASP A 14 -2.76 -3.73 19.79
CA ASP A 14 -1.83 -2.81 19.11
C ASP A 14 -0.40 -2.88 19.70
N ALA A 15 -0.27 -3.09 21.02
CA ALA A 15 1.03 -3.25 21.66
C ALA A 15 1.74 -4.54 21.22
N GLN A 16 1.02 -5.67 21.14
CA GLN A 16 1.57 -6.93 20.65
C GLN A 16 1.96 -6.85 19.18
N GLU A 17 1.12 -6.20 18.36
CA GLU A 17 1.42 -5.91 16.97
C GLU A 17 2.71 -5.09 16.84
N ALA A 18 2.80 -3.98 17.58
CA ALA A 18 3.97 -3.11 17.60
C ALA A 18 5.24 -3.86 18.01
N MET A 19 5.20 -4.65 19.09
CA MET A 19 6.36 -5.42 19.55
C MET A 19 6.82 -6.44 18.52
N ALA A 20 5.91 -7.09 17.79
CA ALA A 20 6.26 -8.03 16.74
C ALA A 20 6.93 -7.35 15.54
N LEU A 21 6.45 -6.16 15.15
CA LEU A 21 6.98 -5.39 14.03
C LEU A 21 8.42 -4.89 14.23
N VAL A 22 8.92 -4.84 15.47
CA VAL A 22 10.31 -4.45 15.79
C VAL A 22 11.04 -5.52 16.61
N HIS A 23 10.53 -6.75 16.62
CA HIS A 23 11.15 -7.83 17.36
C HIS A 23 12.54 -8.13 16.79
N ALA A 24 13.56 -8.14 17.67
CA ALA A 24 14.95 -8.39 17.30
C ALA A 24 15.44 -7.52 16.12
N LEU A 25 15.10 -6.23 16.12
CA LEU A 25 15.34 -5.29 15.02
C LEU A 25 16.82 -5.17 14.59
N ASP A 26 17.76 -5.46 15.48
CA ASP A 26 19.21 -5.47 15.18
C ASP A 26 19.65 -6.70 14.38
N TYR A 27 18.83 -7.76 14.36
CA TYR A 27 19.15 -9.05 13.74
C TYR A 27 18.23 -9.41 12.56
N VAL A 28 17.00 -8.90 12.56
CA VAL A 28 15.99 -9.24 11.56
C VAL A 28 16.00 -8.22 10.43
N ASP A 29 16.33 -8.68 9.22
CA ASP A 29 16.30 -7.82 8.03
C ASP A 29 14.89 -7.64 7.46
N ILE A 30 14.12 -8.72 7.39
CA ILE A 30 12.86 -8.81 6.64
C ILE A 30 11.76 -9.35 7.54
N TYR A 31 10.67 -8.61 7.64
CA TYR A 31 9.45 -8.98 8.36
C TYR A 31 8.36 -9.32 7.34
N THR A 32 7.91 -10.58 7.33
CA THR A 32 6.78 -11.02 6.50
C THR A 32 5.55 -11.21 7.37
N ALA A 33 4.42 -10.64 6.96
CA ALA A 33 3.18 -10.67 7.73
C ALA A 33 1.96 -10.93 6.84
N SER A 34 1.22 -12.00 7.13
CA SER A 34 0.02 -12.37 6.37
C SER A 34 -1.25 -12.28 7.23
N TRP A 35 -1.36 -11.20 8.02
CA TRP A 35 -2.47 -10.91 8.94
C TRP A 35 -2.82 -9.42 8.87
N GLY A 36 -4.02 -9.06 9.31
CA GLY A 36 -4.53 -7.68 9.27
C GLY A 36 -6.05 -7.67 9.51
N PRO A 37 -6.77 -6.63 9.08
CA PRO A 37 -8.23 -6.57 9.21
C PRO A 37 -8.96 -7.75 8.56
N ASN A 38 -10.20 -7.98 8.97
CA ASN A 38 -11.02 -9.04 8.36
C ASN A 38 -11.21 -8.80 6.86
N ASP A 39 -11.02 -9.85 6.06
CA ASP A 39 -11.27 -9.88 4.60
C ASP A 39 -12.76 -10.01 4.25
N ASP A 40 -13.63 -9.29 4.97
CA ASP A 40 -15.09 -9.32 4.79
C ASP A 40 -15.62 -8.29 3.77
N GLY A 41 -14.74 -7.48 3.18
CA GLY A 41 -15.10 -6.39 2.27
C GLY A 41 -15.81 -5.20 2.94
N LYS A 42 -16.05 -5.24 4.26
CA LYS A 42 -16.74 -4.19 5.04
C LYS A 42 -15.78 -3.45 5.99
N SER A 43 -14.82 -4.18 6.53
CA SER A 43 -13.90 -3.74 7.57
C SER A 43 -12.93 -2.70 7.03
N ILE A 44 -12.91 -1.52 7.66
CA ILE A 44 -11.96 -0.44 7.39
C ILE A 44 -11.14 -0.27 8.67
N ALA A 45 -9.93 -0.82 8.68
CA ALA A 45 -9.02 -0.75 9.82
C ALA A 45 -7.57 -0.76 9.33
N GLY A 46 -6.66 -0.35 10.21
CA GLY A 46 -5.22 -0.45 10.00
C GLY A 46 -4.46 -0.31 11.31
N PRO A 47 -3.14 -0.12 11.25
CA PRO A 47 -2.30 -0.19 12.43
C PRO A 47 -2.71 0.88 13.45
N GLY A 48 -2.72 0.47 14.72
CA GLY A 48 -2.91 1.38 15.83
C GLY A 48 -1.71 2.33 16.01
N PRO A 49 -1.79 3.28 16.96
CA PRO A 49 -0.72 4.25 17.18
C PRO A 49 0.64 3.62 17.48
N LEU A 50 0.69 2.53 18.25
CA LEU A 50 1.95 1.86 18.59
C LEU A 50 2.52 1.11 17.39
N ALA A 51 1.70 0.37 16.65
CA ALA A 51 2.13 -0.30 15.43
C ALA A 51 2.66 0.69 14.38
N LYS A 52 2.03 1.88 14.27
CA LYS A 52 2.55 2.98 13.42
C LYS A 52 3.93 3.45 13.85
N LEU A 53 4.16 3.64 15.15
CA LEU A 53 5.47 4.01 15.68
C LEU A 53 6.50 2.89 15.48
N ALA A 54 6.08 1.63 15.59
CA ALA A 54 6.93 0.47 15.33
C ALA A 54 7.41 0.42 13.87
N PHE A 55 6.53 0.67 12.89
CA PHE A 55 6.95 0.82 11.49
C PHE A 55 7.98 1.96 11.31
N LEU A 56 7.73 3.12 11.93
CA LEU A 56 8.64 4.27 11.85
C LEU A 56 10.00 3.95 12.45
N LYS A 57 10.03 3.28 13.60
CA LYS A 57 11.25 2.79 14.23
C LYS A 57 11.99 1.81 13.31
N GLY A 58 11.27 0.81 12.80
CA GLY A 58 11.85 -0.23 11.95
C GLY A 58 12.55 0.29 10.71
N ILE A 59 11.90 1.18 9.96
CA ILE A 59 12.48 1.76 8.74
C ILE A 59 13.54 2.85 9.00
N SER A 60 13.64 3.37 10.23
CA SER A 60 14.64 4.39 10.58
C SER A 60 15.89 3.79 11.23
N GLU A 61 15.71 2.80 12.11
CA GLU A 61 16.77 2.27 12.97
C GLU A 61 17.23 0.87 12.53
N GLY A 62 16.32 0.07 11.96
CA GLY A 62 16.61 -1.33 11.60
C GLY A 62 17.72 -1.47 10.57
N ARG A 63 18.38 -2.64 10.58
CA ARG A 63 19.45 -2.98 9.63
C ARG A 63 20.58 -1.94 9.58
N ASN A 64 21.04 -1.48 10.74
CA ASN A 64 22.05 -0.41 10.86
C ASN A 64 21.62 0.85 10.11
N THR A 65 20.42 1.37 10.38
CA THR A 65 19.82 2.58 9.74
C THR A 65 19.49 2.46 8.24
N LYS A 66 19.66 1.28 7.63
CA LYS A 66 19.18 1.00 6.27
C LYS A 66 17.67 0.77 6.22
N GLY A 67 17.06 0.53 7.38
CA GLY A 67 15.65 0.27 7.61
C GLY A 67 15.24 -1.17 7.33
N ALA A 68 14.47 -1.72 8.26
CA ALA A 68 13.83 -3.02 8.12
C ALA A 68 12.85 -3.05 6.95
N ILE A 69 12.70 -4.23 6.34
CA ILE A 69 11.89 -4.46 5.14
C ILE A 69 10.60 -5.18 5.56
N TYR A 70 9.44 -4.57 5.32
CA TYR A 70 8.14 -5.17 5.63
C TYR A 70 7.44 -5.68 4.36
N VAL A 71 7.04 -6.94 4.38
CA VAL A 71 6.42 -7.66 3.27
C VAL A 71 5.06 -8.20 3.71
N PRO A 72 4.00 -7.40 3.65
CA PRO A 72 2.66 -7.85 3.98
C PRO A 72 2.01 -8.62 2.82
N SER A 73 1.07 -9.51 3.13
CA SER A 73 0.14 -10.05 2.13
C SER A 73 -0.91 -8.99 1.78
N GLN A 74 -1.34 -8.90 0.51
CA GLN A 74 -2.52 -8.09 0.18
C GLN A 74 -3.75 -8.63 0.92
N GLN A 75 -4.47 -7.74 1.57
CA GLN A 75 -5.82 -7.99 2.08
C GLN A 75 -6.81 -7.14 1.31
N THR A 76 -8.04 -7.61 1.26
CA THR A 76 -9.07 -7.23 0.28
C THR A 76 -9.64 -5.81 0.49
N VAL A 77 -9.11 -5.07 1.47
CA VAL A 77 -9.60 -3.74 1.81
C VAL A 77 -8.41 -2.80 1.97
N ALA A 78 -8.52 -1.62 1.37
CA ALA A 78 -7.52 -0.55 1.39
C ALA A 78 -7.09 -0.24 2.84
N ALA A 79 -6.04 -0.92 3.30
CA ALA A 79 -5.46 -0.68 4.61
C ALA A 79 -4.81 0.72 4.62
N PRO A 80 -5.04 1.54 5.66
CA PRO A 80 -4.39 2.82 5.80
C PRO A 80 -2.92 2.51 6.10
N THR A 81 -2.05 2.89 5.18
CA THR A 81 -0.62 2.89 5.45
C THR A 81 -0.25 4.18 6.16
N THR A 82 0.75 4.11 7.02
CA THR A 82 0.98 5.06 8.12
C THR A 82 1.01 6.54 7.72
N ARG A 83 0.51 7.42 8.61
CA ARG A 83 0.45 8.90 8.52
C ARG A 83 1.70 9.64 8.06
N ASN A 84 2.86 8.97 8.01
CA ASN A 84 4.11 9.61 7.62
C ASN A 84 5.02 8.80 6.73
N ARG A 85 4.79 7.52 6.43
CA ARG A 85 5.63 6.76 5.48
C ARG A 85 4.78 5.66 4.85
N ALA A 86 4.24 5.97 3.67
CA ALA A 86 3.52 5.08 2.76
C ALA A 86 4.36 3.89 2.23
N ALA A 87 5.53 3.65 2.80
CA ALA A 87 6.63 3.02 2.10
C ALA A 87 7.33 1.92 2.92
N ALA A 88 6.81 1.51 4.08
CA ALA A 88 7.28 0.28 4.72
C ALA A 88 6.89 -0.99 3.94
N VAL A 89 5.82 -0.93 3.13
CA VAL A 89 5.27 -2.07 2.38
C VAL A 89 5.97 -2.18 1.03
N ILE A 90 6.79 -3.23 0.87
CA ILE A 90 7.73 -3.33 -0.24
C ILE A 90 7.17 -4.10 -1.44
N ALA A 91 6.27 -5.05 -1.20
CA ALA A 91 5.59 -5.77 -2.27
C ALA A 91 4.30 -6.38 -1.75
N SER A 92 3.19 -6.02 -2.37
CA SER A 92 1.96 -6.79 -2.28
C SER A 92 2.01 -7.87 -3.35
N THR A 93 2.48 -9.06 -2.99
CA THR A 93 2.47 -10.19 -3.92
C THR A 93 1.17 -10.97 -3.81
N TYR A 94 0.66 -11.45 -4.95
CA TYR A 94 -0.56 -12.26 -5.03
C TYR A 94 -0.28 -13.53 -5.83
N VAL A 95 -0.67 -14.70 -5.30
CA VAL A 95 -0.71 -15.96 -6.04
C VAL A 95 -2.18 -16.34 -6.23
N GLY A 96 -2.64 -16.46 -7.49
CA GLY A 96 -3.98 -16.97 -7.78
C GLY A 96 -5.01 -16.03 -8.45
N GLY A 97 -4.63 -14.83 -8.91
CA GLY A 97 -5.49 -13.99 -9.79
C GLY A 97 -6.54 -13.07 -9.14
N SER A 98 -6.49 -12.86 -7.82
CA SER A 98 -7.44 -12.08 -6.97
C SER A 98 -7.88 -10.73 -7.53
N HIS A 99 -6.89 -9.91 -7.88
CA HIS A 99 -7.05 -8.50 -8.24
C HIS A 99 -6.92 -8.22 -9.73
N LEU A 100 -7.00 -9.25 -10.57
CA LEU A 100 -7.08 -9.02 -12.00
C LEU A 100 -8.40 -8.29 -12.32
N PRO A 101 -8.43 -7.39 -13.33
CA PRO A 101 -9.66 -6.72 -13.73
C PRO A 101 -10.73 -7.75 -14.13
N PRO A 102 -12.02 -7.41 -14.04
CA PRO A 102 -13.13 -8.32 -14.41
C PRO A 102 -13.00 -8.90 -15.83
N THR A 103 -12.30 -8.19 -16.72
CA THR A 103 -12.01 -8.61 -18.09
C THR A 103 -11.04 -9.80 -18.20
N ALA A 104 -10.32 -10.16 -17.13
CA ALA A 104 -9.32 -11.21 -17.11
C ALA A 104 -9.82 -12.54 -16.53
N ASN A 105 -11.13 -12.84 -16.62
CA ASN A 105 -11.75 -14.03 -16.02
C ASN A 105 -11.09 -15.35 -16.43
N ASN A 106 -10.62 -15.46 -17.68
CA ASN A 106 -9.90 -16.65 -18.16
C ASN A 106 -8.55 -16.83 -17.44
N ILE A 107 -7.82 -15.74 -17.22
CA ILE A 107 -6.53 -15.74 -16.50
C ILE A 107 -6.77 -16.05 -15.01
N LYS A 108 -7.83 -15.49 -14.40
CA LYS A 108 -8.22 -15.81 -13.02
C LYS A 108 -8.47 -17.31 -12.83
N LYS A 109 -9.15 -17.95 -13.78
CA LYS A 109 -9.46 -19.39 -13.72
C LYS A 109 -8.20 -20.25 -13.77
N GLU A 110 -7.23 -19.89 -14.59
CA GLU A 110 -5.95 -20.61 -14.69
C GLU A 110 -5.05 -20.36 -13.48
N LEU A 111 -4.94 -19.12 -13.01
CA LEU A 111 -4.11 -18.80 -11.84
C LEU A 111 -4.62 -19.46 -10.55
N ARG A 112 -5.94 -19.66 -10.40
CA ARG A 112 -6.52 -20.41 -9.27
C ARG A 112 -6.09 -21.87 -9.19
N LYS A 113 -5.51 -22.44 -10.26
CA LYS A 113 -4.96 -23.80 -10.25
C LYS A 113 -3.55 -23.85 -9.65
N ILE A 114 -2.86 -22.71 -9.55
CA ILE A 114 -1.49 -22.65 -9.03
C ILE A 114 -1.54 -22.79 -7.51
N LYS A 115 -0.90 -23.83 -7.00
CA LYS A 115 -0.72 -24.09 -5.57
C LYS A 115 0.76 -24.12 -5.23
N VAL A 116 1.07 -23.77 -3.98
CA VAL A 116 2.42 -23.74 -3.43
C VAL A 116 2.56 -24.91 -2.45
N VAL A 117 3.65 -25.65 -2.60
CA VAL A 117 4.03 -26.70 -1.65
C VAL A 117 4.79 -26.07 -0.49
N VAL A 118 4.32 -26.30 0.73
CA VAL A 118 4.92 -25.72 1.95
C VAL A 118 5.10 -26.79 3.03
N PRO A 119 6.09 -26.65 3.92
CA PRO A 119 6.17 -27.51 5.10
C PRO A 119 4.93 -27.34 5.98
N GLU A 120 4.42 -28.45 6.49
CA GLU A 120 3.32 -28.53 7.44
C GLU A 120 3.82 -29.32 8.66
N GLY A 121 3.58 -28.81 9.87
CA GLY A 121 4.22 -29.32 11.08
C GLY A 121 4.21 -30.86 11.24
N ARG A 122 5.14 -31.39 12.04
CA ARG A 122 5.37 -32.83 12.24
C ARG A 122 5.91 -33.56 10.99
N GLY A 123 6.81 -32.91 10.25
CA GLY A 123 7.51 -33.51 9.12
C GLY A 123 6.65 -33.75 7.88
N LYS A 124 5.51 -33.05 7.76
CA LYS A 124 4.60 -33.17 6.61
C LYS A 124 4.83 -32.02 5.63
N CYS A 125 4.26 -32.17 4.44
CA CYS A 125 4.18 -31.11 3.44
C CYS A 125 2.71 -30.91 3.05
N ARG A 126 2.30 -29.66 2.93
CA ARG A 126 1.01 -29.28 2.36
C ARG A 126 1.23 -28.83 0.93
N GLU A 127 0.64 -29.55 -0.02
CA GLU A 127 0.77 -29.27 -1.46
C GLU A 127 -0.28 -28.27 -1.98
N THR A 128 -1.20 -27.87 -1.11
CA THR A 128 -2.41 -27.13 -1.49
C THR A 128 -2.44 -25.70 -0.99
N PHE A 129 -1.32 -25.16 -0.50
CA PHE A 129 -1.28 -23.79 0.03
C PHE A 129 -1.43 -22.76 -1.09
N GLN A 130 -2.24 -21.73 -0.87
CA GLN A 130 -2.59 -20.74 -1.90
C GLN A 130 -3.03 -19.42 -1.24
N GLY A 131 -3.26 -18.39 -2.07
CA GLY A 131 -3.70 -17.06 -1.63
C GLY A 131 -2.54 -16.08 -1.46
N THR A 132 -2.86 -14.85 -1.02
CA THR A 132 -1.87 -13.79 -0.78
C THR A 132 -0.89 -14.16 0.32
N SER A 133 -1.34 -14.94 1.29
CA SER A 133 -0.51 -15.47 2.38
C SER A 133 0.60 -16.40 1.90
N ALA A 134 0.45 -17.03 0.72
CA ALA A 134 1.50 -17.82 0.08
C ALA A 134 2.50 -16.96 -0.71
N ALA A 135 2.05 -15.78 -1.16
CA ALA A 135 2.84 -14.91 -2.00
C ALA A 135 3.87 -14.10 -1.19
N ALA A 136 3.45 -13.51 -0.06
CA ALA A 136 4.31 -12.63 0.74
C ALA A 136 5.63 -13.32 1.19
N PRO A 137 5.62 -14.58 1.68
CA PRO A 137 6.86 -15.29 2.00
C PRO A 137 7.77 -15.53 0.79
N MET A 138 7.21 -15.73 -0.41
CA MET A 138 8.03 -15.87 -1.62
C MET A 138 8.70 -14.56 -2.00
N ALA A 139 7.98 -13.44 -1.89
CA ALA A 139 8.54 -12.11 -2.09
C ALA A 139 9.67 -11.82 -1.10
N ALA A 140 9.45 -12.14 0.18
CA ALA A 140 10.47 -12.04 1.22
C ALA A 140 11.71 -12.88 0.89
N GLY A 141 11.54 -14.08 0.34
CA GLY A 141 12.64 -14.92 -0.14
C GLY A 141 13.45 -14.28 -1.28
N VAL A 142 12.79 -13.69 -2.28
CA VAL A 142 13.46 -12.96 -3.37
C VAL A 142 14.21 -11.73 -2.84
N ILE A 143 13.60 -10.99 -1.91
CA ILE A 143 14.26 -9.84 -1.27
C ILE A 143 15.46 -10.30 -0.43
N ALA A 144 15.39 -11.45 0.24
CA ALA A 144 16.53 -12.00 0.96
C ALA A 144 17.72 -12.28 0.02
N LEU A 145 17.47 -12.82 -1.18
CA LEU A 145 18.49 -13.00 -2.21
C LEU A 145 19.05 -11.65 -2.70
N LEU A 146 18.19 -10.65 -2.85
CA LEU A 146 18.60 -9.30 -3.22
C LEU A 146 19.54 -8.69 -2.17
N LEU A 147 19.21 -8.82 -0.88
CA LEU A 147 20.05 -8.34 0.22
C LEU A 147 21.34 -9.15 0.38
N GLN A 148 21.32 -10.44 0.04
CA GLN A 148 22.54 -11.24 -0.01
C GLN A 148 23.49 -10.74 -1.11
N ALA A 149 22.95 -10.37 -2.27
CA ALA A 149 23.73 -9.81 -3.37
C ALA A 149 24.25 -8.40 -3.05
N ASN A 150 23.46 -7.58 -2.36
CA ASN A 150 23.87 -6.26 -1.91
C ASN A 150 23.29 -5.92 -0.52
N PRO A 151 24.07 -6.11 0.57
CA PRO A 151 23.60 -5.85 1.93
C PRO A 151 23.51 -4.36 2.28
N ASN A 152 23.93 -3.47 1.39
CA ASN A 152 23.89 -2.02 1.60
C ASN A 152 22.60 -1.36 1.11
N LEU A 153 21.70 -2.12 0.50
CA LEU A 153 20.40 -1.61 0.06
C LEU A 153 19.56 -1.16 1.26
N SER A 154 19.05 0.07 1.17
CA SER A 154 18.02 0.58 2.07
C SER A 154 16.65 -0.02 1.75
N TRP A 155 15.70 0.13 2.65
CA TRP A 155 14.31 -0.28 2.43
C TRP A 155 13.70 0.40 1.18
N ARG A 156 14.10 1.64 0.86
CA ARG A 156 13.67 2.37 -0.35
C ARG A 156 14.34 1.83 -1.61
N ASP A 157 15.63 1.52 -1.55
CA ASP A 157 16.34 0.94 -2.70
C ASP A 157 15.67 -0.36 -3.17
N VAL A 158 15.26 -1.21 -2.22
CA VAL A 158 14.54 -2.45 -2.53
C VAL A 158 13.24 -2.16 -3.28
N GLN A 159 12.48 -1.13 -2.89
CA GLN A 159 11.25 -0.75 -3.61
C GLN A 159 11.54 -0.27 -5.03
N HIS A 160 12.53 0.60 -5.20
CA HIS A 160 12.92 1.09 -6.52
C HIS A 160 13.37 -0.05 -7.44
N ILE A 161 14.14 -1.02 -6.91
CA ILE A 161 14.55 -2.20 -7.67
C ILE A 161 13.34 -3.01 -8.10
N ILE A 162 12.36 -3.22 -7.20
CA ILE A 162 11.12 -3.94 -7.53
C ILE A 162 10.33 -3.19 -8.60
N VAL A 163 10.10 -1.88 -8.46
CA VAL A 163 9.34 -1.09 -9.44
C VAL A 163 9.98 -1.13 -10.82
N ARG A 164 11.32 -1.02 -10.90
CA ARG A 164 12.05 -0.98 -12.19
C ARG A 164 12.20 -2.33 -12.87
N ASN A 165 12.16 -3.43 -12.11
CA ASN A 165 12.48 -4.76 -12.63
C ASN A 165 11.33 -5.76 -12.57
N SER A 166 10.20 -5.39 -11.94
CA SER A 166 8.98 -6.17 -12.04
C SER A 166 8.56 -6.25 -13.49
N ARG A 167 8.45 -7.47 -14.01
CA ARG A 167 7.93 -7.69 -15.34
C ARG A 167 6.42 -7.55 -15.26
N LEU A 168 5.88 -6.67 -16.11
CA LEU A 168 4.48 -6.81 -16.48
C LEU A 168 4.31 -8.22 -17.08
N LEU A 169 3.11 -8.79 -17.00
CA LEU A 169 2.81 -10.08 -17.63
C LEU A 169 2.98 -10.06 -19.18
N SER A 170 3.55 -9.00 -19.76
CA SER A 170 4.15 -8.93 -21.10
C SER A 170 5.68 -9.13 -21.10
N LYS A 171 6.04 -10.35 -21.52
CA LYS A 171 7.23 -10.89 -22.20
C LYS A 171 8.70 -10.57 -21.87
N ASP A 172 9.12 -9.48 -21.25
CA ASP A 172 10.57 -9.17 -21.30
C ASP A 172 11.38 -9.41 -20.00
N GLY A 173 12.57 -9.97 -20.23
CA GLY A 173 13.64 -10.42 -19.33
C GLY A 173 14.04 -9.51 -18.16
N TRP A 174 14.75 -10.09 -17.17
CA TRP A 174 15.55 -9.35 -16.20
C TRP A 174 16.81 -8.86 -16.94
N ARG A 175 17.22 -7.60 -16.74
CA ARG A 175 18.50 -7.07 -17.24
C ARG A 175 19.47 -6.94 -16.06
N SER A 176 20.78 -7.03 -16.35
CA SER A 176 21.85 -6.91 -15.36
C SER A 176 21.79 -5.57 -14.61
N LEU A 177 21.94 -5.57 -13.28
CA LEU A 177 21.76 -4.39 -12.43
C LEU A 177 23.09 -3.96 -11.77
N THR A 178 23.60 -2.81 -12.19
CA THR A 178 24.44 -1.95 -11.34
C THR A 178 23.53 -0.95 -10.63
N TRP A 179 23.28 -1.12 -9.32
CA TRP A 179 22.41 -0.24 -8.53
C TRP A 179 23.19 0.85 -7.79
N GLN A 180 22.69 2.08 -7.81
CA GLN A 180 23.17 3.16 -6.96
C GLN A 180 22.10 3.53 -5.92
N PRO A 181 22.49 3.78 -4.64
CA PRO A 181 21.54 4.19 -3.61
C PRO A 181 20.72 5.41 -4.00
N VAL A 182 19.42 5.40 -3.69
CA VAL A 182 18.53 6.53 -3.98
C VAL A 182 18.76 7.71 -3.03
N LYS A 183 18.51 8.92 -3.54
CA LYS A 183 18.62 10.18 -2.78
C LYS A 183 17.72 10.19 -1.54
N PRO A 184 17.98 11.07 -0.54
CA PRO A 184 17.15 11.19 0.66
C PRO A 184 15.65 11.33 0.37
N LEU A 185 14.82 10.77 1.24
CA LEU A 185 13.38 10.88 1.14
C LEU A 185 12.93 12.27 1.56
N HIS A 186 12.16 12.90 0.70
CA HIS A 186 11.47 14.16 0.94
C HIS A 186 9.97 13.94 1.06
N VAL A 187 9.33 14.77 1.89
CA VAL A 187 7.88 14.73 2.11
C VAL A 187 7.33 16.14 1.95
N TRP A 188 6.29 16.25 1.15
CA TRP A 188 5.50 17.47 1.03
C TRP A 188 4.03 17.19 1.35
N SER A 189 3.35 18.16 1.97
CA SER A 189 1.92 18.08 2.27
C SER A 189 1.19 19.28 1.71
N SER A 190 0.10 19.05 1.00
CA SER A 190 -0.74 20.12 0.48
C SER A 190 -1.54 20.78 1.60
N PRO A 191 -1.94 22.06 1.43
CA PRO A 191 -3.06 22.60 2.16
C PRO A 191 -4.30 21.69 1.98
N ALA A 192 -5.12 21.59 3.02
CA ALA A 192 -6.33 20.78 2.97
C ALA A 192 -7.50 21.57 2.39
N ILE A 193 -8.26 20.92 1.51
CA ILE A 193 -9.56 21.40 1.05
C ILE A 193 -10.60 20.98 2.07
N THR A 194 -11.12 21.93 2.83
CA THR A 194 -12.11 21.69 3.90
C THR A 194 -13.55 22.07 3.49
N ARG A 195 -13.73 22.61 2.29
CA ARG A 195 -15.06 22.97 1.78
C ARG A 195 -15.86 21.71 1.49
N LYS A 196 -16.98 21.54 2.20
CA LYS A 196 -17.91 20.44 2.01
C LYS A 196 -18.41 20.34 0.56
N ARG A 197 -18.26 19.18 -0.05
CA ARG A 197 -18.83 18.81 -1.36
C ARG A 197 -19.79 17.65 -1.18
N PHE A 198 -20.98 17.77 -1.75
CA PHE A 198 -21.96 16.69 -1.71
C PHE A 198 -21.64 15.65 -2.78
N ILE A 199 -21.81 14.39 -2.41
CA ILE A 199 -21.69 13.24 -3.29
C ILE A 199 -23.11 12.84 -3.65
N LEU A 200 -23.46 13.00 -4.92
CA LEU A 200 -24.80 12.73 -5.44
C LEU A 200 -24.84 11.34 -6.12
N PRO A 201 -25.99 10.64 -6.08
CA PRO A 201 -26.24 9.46 -6.90
C PRO A 201 -25.91 9.64 -8.37
N ASP A 202 -25.29 8.63 -8.98
CA ASP A 202 -25.03 8.54 -10.43
C ASP A 202 -24.25 9.73 -11.02
N GLN A 203 -23.54 10.47 -10.17
CA GLN A 203 -22.73 11.61 -10.55
C GLN A 203 -21.30 11.50 -10.02
N VAL A 204 -20.35 11.97 -10.83
CA VAL A 204 -18.95 12.06 -10.43
C VAL A 204 -18.73 13.39 -9.72
N THR A 205 -18.47 13.33 -8.42
CA THR A 205 -18.02 14.50 -7.65
C THR A 205 -16.52 14.67 -7.87
N THR A 206 -16.12 15.84 -8.36
CA THR A 206 -14.73 16.14 -8.70
C THR A 206 -14.18 17.24 -7.79
N ILE A 207 -12.99 17.01 -7.22
CA ILE A 207 -12.29 17.97 -6.35
C ILE A 207 -10.89 18.20 -6.90
N PRO A 208 -10.65 19.33 -7.59
CA PRO A 208 -9.33 19.69 -8.06
C PRO A 208 -8.48 20.26 -6.90
N LEU A 209 -7.20 19.94 -6.90
CA LEU A 209 -6.18 20.44 -5.98
C LEU A 209 -4.93 20.79 -6.79
N PHE A 210 -4.51 22.04 -6.76
CA PHE A 210 -3.29 22.47 -7.44
C PHE A 210 -2.08 22.29 -6.54
N VAL A 211 -1.04 21.63 -7.05
CA VAL A 211 0.25 21.47 -6.40
C VAL A 211 1.24 22.41 -7.08
N ASP A 212 1.65 23.43 -6.34
CA ASP A 212 2.55 24.49 -6.81
C ASP A 212 3.95 24.31 -6.21
N LYS A 213 4.96 24.16 -7.07
CA LYS A 213 6.36 24.02 -6.67
C LYS A 213 6.94 25.27 -6.00
N SER A 214 6.38 26.46 -6.23
CA SER A 214 6.86 27.70 -5.61
C SER A 214 6.72 27.69 -4.09
N TYR A 215 5.75 26.94 -3.54
CA TYR A 215 5.60 26.69 -2.11
C TYR A 215 6.42 25.48 -1.60
N MET A 216 7.13 24.78 -2.48
CA MET A 216 7.97 23.60 -2.18
C MET A 216 9.46 23.94 -1.95
N PHE A 217 9.80 25.22 -1.83
CA PHE A 217 11.18 25.75 -1.87
C PHE A 217 12.19 25.08 -0.92
N HIS A 218 11.73 24.40 0.14
CA HIS A 218 12.57 23.65 1.09
C HIS A 218 12.29 22.14 1.14
N GLN A 219 11.23 21.66 0.51
CA GLN A 219 10.81 20.27 0.61
C GLN A 219 11.19 19.42 -0.61
N ARG A 220 11.53 20.02 -1.77
CA ARG A 220 12.22 19.38 -2.93
C ARG A 220 11.74 17.96 -3.30
N VAL A 221 10.43 17.76 -3.44
CA VAL A 221 9.88 16.53 -4.04
C VAL A 221 9.73 16.75 -5.54
N ASP A 222 10.71 16.29 -6.32
CA ASP A 222 10.69 16.41 -7.79
C ASP A 222 10.22 15.13 -8.48
N ARG A 223 10.56 13.96 -7.90
CA ARG A 223 10.17 12.64 -8.39
C ARG A 223 9.39 11.90 -7.33
N LEU A 224 8.17 11.51 -7.66
CA LEU A 224 7.30 10.77 -6.76
C LEU A 224 7.78 9.33 -6.53
N GLU A 225 7.62 8.86 -5.31
CA GLU A 225 7.73 7.45 -4.90
C GLU A 225 6.38 6.94 -4.42
N SER A 226 5.68 7.72 -3.58
CA SER A 226 4.33 7.39 -3.16
C SER A 226 3.48 8.63 -2.93
N VAL A 227 2.17 8.46 -3.09
CA VAL A 227 1.19 9.52 -2.88
C VAL A 227 0.13 9.03 -1.91
N THR A 228 -0.13 9.84 -0.89
CA THR A 228 -1.21 9.61 0.07
C THR A 228 -2.30 10.65 -0.12
N ALA A 229 -3.53 10.20 -0.36
CA ALA A 229 -4.73 11.03 -0.32
C ALA A 229 -5.43 10.85 1.03
N ALA A 230 -5.39 11.91 1.86
CA ALA A 230 -6.09 11.94 3.14
C ALA A 230 -7.50 12.54 2.93
N ILE A 231 -8.54 11.76 3.22
CA ILE A 231 -9.93 12.10 2.90
C ILE A 231 -10.81 11.92 4.13
N ASN A 232 -11.68 12.90 4.39
CA ASN A 232 -12.79 12.72 5.32
C ASN A 232 -14.10 12.67 4.52
N ILE A 233 -14.78 11.53 4.61
CA ILE A 233 -15.94 11.23 3.78
C ILE A 233 -17.02 10.59 4.63
N PHE A 234 -18.27 10.97 4.38
CA PHE A 234 -19.44 10.36 4.97
C PHE A 234 -20.36 9.87 3.86
N HIS A 235 -20.85 8.64 3.98
CA HIS A 235 -21.88 8.12 3.09
C HIS A 235 -22.78 7.12 3.83
N PRO A 236 -24.11 7.17 3.65
CA PRO A 236 -25.04 6.21 4.24
C PRO A 236 -24.81 4.75 3.78
N GLN A 237 -24.18 4.56 2.62
CA GLN A 237 -23.80 3.24 2.08
C GLN A 237 -22.37 3.32 1.56
N CYS A 238 -21.38 3.18 2.43
CA CYS A 238 -19.98 3.42 2.07
C CYS A 238 -19.41 2.48 1.00
N GLY A 239 -20.01 1.31 0.79
CA GLY A 239 -19.60 0.35 -0.23
C GLY A 239 -19.90 0.78 -1.66
N ASN A 240 -20.80 1.75 -1.87
CA ASN A 240 -21.15 2.26 -3.20
C ASN A 240 -20.14 3.28 -3.73
N LEU A 241 -19.22 3.72 -2.87
CA LEU A 241 -18.22 4.72 -3.23
C LEU A 241 -17.05 4.09 -3.99
N GLU A 242 -16.68 4.73 -5.08
CA GLU A 242 -15.44 4.49 -5.81
C GLU A 242 -14.64 5.80 -5.88
N LEU A 243 -13.38 5.75 -5.49
CA LEU A 243 -12.51 6.92 -5.48
C LEU A 243 -11.35 6.70 -6.46
N PHE A 244 -11.10 7.73 -7.26
CA PHE A 244 -9.99 7.78 -8.21
C PHE A 244 -9.19 9.04 -7.95
N LEU A 245 -7.87 8.90 -7.95
CA LEU A 245 -6.93 10.01 -7.91
C LEU A 245 -6.23 10.10 -9.27
N GLU A 246 -6.28 11.28 -9.87
CA GLU A 246 -5.64 11.59 -11.15
C GLU A 246 -4.50 12.58 -10.91
N SER A 247 -3.35 12.28 -11.50
CA SER A 247 -2.13 13.08 -11.45
C SER A 247 -2.07 14.11 -12.58
N PRO A 248 -1.20 15.13 -12.48
CA PRO A 248 -0.96 16.08 -13.56
C PRO A 248 -0.49 15.44 -14.87
N SER A 249 0.19 14.29 -14.80
CA SER A 249 0.66 13.54 -15.98
C SER A 249 -0.46 12.72 -16.66
N GLY A 250 -1.66 12.70 -16.09
CA GLY A 250 -2.81 11.93 -16.60
C GLY A 250 -2.91 10.49 -16.09
N THR A 251 -1.99 10.04 -15.22
CA THR A 251 -2.10 8.73 -14.56
C THR A 251 -3.29 8.74 -13.60
N ILE A 252 -4.11 7.68 -13.64
CA ILE A 252 -5.28 7.50 -12.78
C ILE A 252 -5.07 6.28 -11.88
N SER A 253 -5.22 6.48 -10.58
CA SER A 253 -5.20 5.42 -9.57
C SER A 253 -6.57 5.27 -8.93
N GLN A 254 -7.16 4.07 -9.02
CA GLN A 254 -8.33 3.73 -8.21
C GLN A 254 -7.88 3.46 -6.78
N ILE A 255 -8.21 4.36 -5.86
CA ILE A 255 -7.76 4.32 -4.45
C ILE A 255 -8.82 3.73 -3.51
N LEU A 256 -10.08 3.68 -3.94
CA LEU A 256 -11.13 2.89 -3.31
C LEU A 256 -11.96 2.21 -4.39
N THR A 257 -12.05 0.90 -4.33
CA THR A 257 -12.96 0.11 -5.16
C THR A 257 -14.32 0.00 -4.49
N LYS A 258 -15.35 -0.23 -5.30
CA LYS A 258 -16.68 -0.57 -4.80
C LYS A 258 -16.62 -1.82 -3.93
N ARG A 259 -17.36 -1.84 -2.83
CA ARG A 259 -17.39 -2.95 -1.87
C ARG A 259 -18.83 -3.41 -1.68
N LEU A 260 -19.21 -4.45 -2.45
CA LEU A 260 -20.58 -4.96 -2.53
C LEU A 260 -21.19 -5.38 -1.19
N GLN A 261 -20.35 -5.77 -0.23
CA GLN A 261 -20.81 -6.23 1.08
C GLN A 261 -20.90 -5.09 2.11
N ASP A 262 -20.38 -3.89 1.79
CA ASP A 262 -20.33 -2.76 2.71
C ASP A 262 -21.53 -1.82 2.58
N ASP A 263 -22.58 -2.14 3.31
CA ASP A 263 -23.81 -1.34 3.43
C ASP A 263 -23.77 -0.33 4.58
N GLN A 264 -22.60 -0.12 5.19
CA GLN A 264 -22.47 0.64 6.43
C GLN A 264 -22.71 2.14 6.22
N ASN A 265 -23.58 2.70 7.07
CA ASN A 265 -23.73 4.14 7.27
C ASN A 265 -22.64 4.63 8.22
N ARG A 266 -21.58 5.23 7.67
CA ARG A 266 -20.46 5.70 8.50
C ARG A 266 -19.78 6.92 7.91
N LYS A 267 -19.12 7.65 8.81
CA LYS A 267 -18.04 8.56 8.47
C LYS A 267 -16.74 7.77 8.45
N ILE A 268 -15.92 7.96 7.43
CA ILE A 268 -14.56 7.46 7.33
C ILE A 268 -13.65 8.66 7.61
N PRO A 269 -13.26 8.90 8.89
CA PRO A 269 -12.62 10.13 9.28
C PRO A 269 -11.13 10.13 8.90
N HIS A 270 -10.75 11.07 8.03
CA HIS A 270 -9.36 11.36 7.71
C HIS A 270 -8.55 10.10 7.34
N TRP A 271 -9.14 9.29 6.47
CA TRP A 271 -8.53 8.07 5.98
C TRP A 271 -7.47 8.37 4.94
N GLU A 272 -6.34 7.68 5.05
CA GLU A 272 -5.19 7.87 4.18
C GLU A 272 -5.13 6.72 3.18
N PHE A 273 -5.55 7.01 1.95
CA PHE A 273 -5.39 6.11 0.82
C PHE A 273 -4.02 6.32 0.20
N VAL A 274 -3.31 5.24 -0.12
CA VAL A 274 -1.97 5.31 -0.69
C VAL A 274 -1.92 4.67 -2.06
N SER A 275 -1.17 5.31 -2.97
CA SER A 275 -0.89 4.79 -4.30
C SER A 275 0.59 4.89 -4.64
N LEU A 276 1.09 3.85 -5.32
CA LEU A 276 2.41 3.78 -5.93
C LEU A 276 2.35 3.93 -7.46
N HIS A 277 1.17 4.16 -8.04
CA HIS A 277 1.00 4.24 -9.50
C HIS A 277 1.70 5.46 -10.11
N PHE A 278 1.94 6.49 -9.31
CA PHE A 278 2.53 7.76 -9.75
C PHE A 278 4.06 7.78 -9.65
N TRP A 279 4.71 6.63 -9.45
CA TRP A 279 6.15 6.53 -9.21
C TRP A 279 6.96 7.11 -10.39
N GLY A 280 7.87 8.03 -10.09
CA GLY A 280 8.75 8.70 -11.04
C GLY A 280 8.16 9.93 -11.72
N GLU A 281 6.87 10.21 -11.52
CA GLU A 281 6.22 11.39 -12.07
C GLU A 281 6.62 12.68 -11.34
N THR A 282 6.50 13.80 -12.06
CA THR A 282 6.63 15.13 -11.49
C THR A 282 5.31 15.52 -10.80
N PRO A 283 5.33 15.97 -9.53
CA PRO A 283 4.09 16.21 -8.79
C PRO A 283 3.35 17.51 -9.13
N GLU A 284 3.99 18.41 -9.88
CA GLU A 284 3.48 19.77 -10.14
C GLU A 284 2.27 19.77 -11.07
N GLY A 285 1.26 20.56 -10.71
CA GLY A 285 0.07 20.76 -11.52
C GLY A 285 -1.21 20.34 -10.83
N TRP A 286 -2.25 20.09 -11.62
CA TRP A 286 -3.57 19.75 -11.13
C TRP A 286 -3.69 18.27 -10.78
N TRP A 287 -3.98 18.01 -9.50
CA TRP A 287 -4.45 16.73 -9.03
C TRP A 287 -5.97 16.75 -8.94
N ILE A 288 -6.60 15.63 -9.28
CA ILE A 288 -8.06 15.53 -9.31
C ILE A 288 -8.50 14.31 -8.51
N LEU A 289 -9.24 14.54 -7.42
CA LEU A 289 -9.98 13.50 -6.73
C LEU A 289 -11.36 13.36 -7.36
N ARG A 290 -11.67 12.20 -7.91
CA ARG A 290 -12.98 11.84 -8.45
C ARG A 290 -13.64 10.84 -7.52
N ILE A 291 -14.89 11.12 -7.15
CA ILE A 291 -15.70 10.28 -6.26
C ILE A 291 -16.96 9.93 -7.03
N LEU A 292 -17.13 8.64 -7.30
CA LEU A 292 -18.33 8.09 -7.91
C LEU A 292 -19.17 7.41 -6.82
N ASN A 293 -20.48 7.67 -6.85
CA ASN A 293 -21.46 6.91 -6.10
C ASN A 293 -22.20 6.00 -7.08
N SER A 294 -21.70 4.78 -7.23
CA SER A 294 -22.05 3.90 -8.36
C SER A 294 -23.44 3.30 -8.26
N GLU A 295 -24.06 3.33 -7.07
CA GLU A 295 -25.40 2.79 -6.82
C GLU A 295 -26.13 3.55 -5.70
N GLY A 296 -27.46 3.64 -5.81
CA GLY A 296 -28.35 4.01 -4.71
C GLY A 296 -28.86 5.46 -4.75
N HIS A 297 -29.84 5.75 -3.89
CA HIS A 297 -30.49 7.07 -3.80
C HIS A 297 -29.88 7.99 -2.74
N HIS A 298 -28.90 7.48 -1.99
CA HIS A 298 -28.35 8.17 -0.83
C HIS A 298 -27.30 9.19 -1.26
N LYS A 299 -27.30 10.32 -0.55
CA LYS A 299 -26.31 11.38 -0.72
C LYS A 299 -25.30 11.29 0.41
N GLY A 300 -24.02 11.49 0.08
CA GLY A 300 -22.96 11.66 1.05
C GLY A 300 -22.30 13.02 0.93
N TYR A 301 -21.17 13.16 1.59
CA TYR A 301 -20.32 14.33 1.42
C TYR A 301 -18.87 14.02 1.75
N VAL A 302 -17.99 14.86 1.21
CA VAL A 302 -16.58 14.95 1.55
C VAL A 302 -16.34 16.36 2.09
N ASP A 303 -15.69 16.44 3.25
CA ASP A 303 -15.44 17.70 3.98
C ASP A 303 -13.95 17.90 4.29
N TYR A 304 -13.09 16.99 3.84
CA TYR A 304 -11.63 17.13 3.89
C TYR A 304 -10.98 16.35 2.74
N PHE A 305 -10.04 16.98 2.05
CA PHE A 305 -9.12 16.32 1.11
C PHE A 305 -7.75 17.01 1.15
N SER A 306 -6.68 16.24 1.32
CA SER A 306 -5.30 16.71 1.14
C SER A 306 -4.42 15.61 0.54
N LEU A 307 -3.28 16.02 0.00
CA LEU A 307 -2.25 15.14 -0.51
C LEU A 307 -1.00 15.21 0.35
N LYS A 308 -0.38 14.06 0.57
CA LYS A 308 1.02 13.95 1.00
C LYS A 308 1.81 13.26 -0.11
N LEU A 309 2.89 13.89 -0.52
CA LEU A 309 3.74 13.46 -1.62
C LEU A 309 5.09 13.05 -1.03
N PHE A 310 5.54 11.86 -1.39
CA PHE A 310 6.80 11.28 -0.95
C PHE A 310 7.67 11.08 -2.17
N GLY A 311 8.94 11.44 -2.09
CA GLY A 311 9.82 11.32 -3.25
C GLY A 311 11.25 11.81 -3.02
N THR A 312 11.94 12.09 -4.12
CA THR A 312 13.31 12.60 -4.12
C THR A 312 13.43 13.94 -4.83
N GLU A 313 14.49 14.68 -4.54
CA GLU A 313 14.96 15.78 -5.38
C GLU A 313 15.59 15.24 -6.68
N ASP A 314 15.45 15.98 -7.79
CA ASP A 314 16.05 15.61 -9.08
C ASP A 314 17.57 15.82 -9.13
#